data_AF-A0AAV0S5Q7-F1
#
_entry.id   AF-A0AAV0S5Q7-F1
#
_cell.length_a   1.000
_cell.length_b   1.000
_cell.length_c   1.000
_cell.angle_alpha   90.00
_cell.angle_beta   90.00
_cell.angle_gamma   90.00
#
_symmetry.space_group_name_H-M   'P 1'
#
loop_
_entity.id
_entity.type
_entity.pdbx_description
1 polymer ?
#
loop_
_entity_poly.entity_id
_entity_poly.type
_entity_poly.pdbx_seq_one_letter_code
_entity_poly.pdbx_strand_id
1 'polypeptide(L)'
;MTIRIEQSEAVNNAAPVVEQKNKVVGEEKEELVLDGGFVVPDKVVSSHGFAAPDINAFGNSFRNYNAENERQKTVENLYREQHTTQTLDFVKKMRAEYGKLNRAEMSIWDCCELLNSVVDDSDPDLDEPQIQHLLQSAEAIRKDYPNEDWLHLTALIHDLGKILLLPQFGGLPQWAVVGDTFPLGCAFDESNVHHKYFAENPDSKNPIYSTKNGVYKEGCGLDSVYMSWGHDDYMYLVAKENKTTLPSAALFIVRYHSFYPLHKHGAYKHLMNKQDEEDIKWLHIFNKYDLYSKSKVHVDVAAVKPYYQSLIAKYFPEKLRW
;
A
#
# COMPACT_ATOMS: atom_id res chain seq x y z
N MET A 1 -29.92 63.38 -19.49
CA MET A 1 -29.58 64.82 -19.50
C MET A 1 -29.09 65.19 -18.10
N THR A 2 -27.78 65.40 -17.98
CA THR A 2 -27.07 66.37 -17.11
C THR A 2 -27.36 66.46 -15.59
N ILE A 3 -26.53 65.77 -14.79
CA ILE A 3 -25.64 66.20 -13.68
C ILE A 3 -25.83 67.61 -13.04
N ARG A 4 -25.93 67.70 -11.68
CA ARG A 4 -24.96 68.28 -10.67
C ARG A 4 -25.68 68.84 -9.41
N ILE A 5 -25.49 68.25 -8.22
CA ILE A 5 -24.66 68.65 -7.03
C ILE A 5 -25.08 69.96 -6.36
N GLU A 6 -25.36 69.89 -5.05
CA GLU A 6 -24.87 70.87 -4.06
C GLU A 6 -24.67 70.21 -2.68
N GLN A 7 -23.48 70.42 -2.10
CA GLN A 7 -23.08 70.11 -0.73
C GLN A 7 -23.24 71.36 0.15
N SER A 8 -23.47 71.18 1.45
CA SER A 8 -23.08 72.16 2.47
C SER A 8 -22.48 71.44 3.68
N GLU A 9 -21.23 71.78 4.00
CA GLU A 9 -20.45 71.35 5.16
C GLU A 9 -20.68 72.26 6.39
N ALA A 10 -20.10 71.81 7.53
CA ALA A 10 -19.66 72.53 8.73
C ALA A 10 -20.56 72.44 9.99
N VAL A 11 -20.10 72.21 11.23
CA VAL A 11 -18.78 71.96 11.86
C VAL A 11 -19.00 71.29 13.25
N ASN A 12 -18.12 70.33 13.57
CA ASN A 12 -17.54 69.83 14.83
C ASN A 12 -18.10 70.21 16.23
N ASN A 13 -18.11 69.19 17.12
CA ASN A 13 -17.31 69.20 18.35
C ASN A 13 -16.86 67.78 18.76
N ALA A 14 -15.55 67.62 18.96
CA ALA A 14 -14.81 66.43 19.43
C ALA A 14 -14.94 66.28 20.98
N ALA A 15 -14.56 65.22 21.70
CA ALA A 15 -13.61 64.09 21.56
C ALA A 15 -13.78 63.15 22.82
N PRO A 16 -12.99 62.08 23.10
CA PRO A 16 -12.27 61.12 22.23
C PRO A 16 -12.21 59.63 22.72
N VAL A 17 -11.47 58.79 21.95
CA VAL A 17 -10.73 57.52 22.24
C VAL A 17 -11.53 56.22 22.53
N VAL A 18 -11.20 55.00 22.03
CA VAL A 18 -10.00 54.37 21.42
C VAL A 18 -10.44 53.26 20.43
N GLU A 19 -9.79 53.15 19.27
CA GLU A 19 -9.90 52.02 18.33
C GLU A 19 -9.16 50.76 18.83
N GLN A 20 -9.80 49.59 18.72
CA GLN A 20 -9.09 48.33 18.49
C GLN A 20 -9.66 47.62 17.27
N LYS A 21 -8.83 47.50 16.23
CA LYS A 21 -9.09 46.73 15.01
C LYS A 21 -8.97 45.24 15.32
N ASN A 22 -10.04 44.46 15.10
CA ASN A 22 -9.94 43.02 14.93
C ASN A 22 -10.32 42.62 13.50
N LYS A 23 -9.37 41.97 12.84
CA LYS A 23 -9.44 41.39 11.50
C LYS A 23 -10.37 40.17 11.50
N VAL A 24 -11.22 40.09 10.49
CA VAL A 24 -12.02 38.93 10.09
C VAL A 24 -11.12 37.93 9.35
N VAL A 25 -11.24 36.63 9.67
CA VAL A 25 -11.01 35.53 8.71
C VAL A 25 -12.04 34.44 9.02
N GLY A 26 -12.80 34.04 8.00
CA GLY A 26 -13.86 33.04 8.09
C GLY A 26 -13.33 31.61 8.01
N GLU A 27 -14.10 30.69 8.58
CA GLU A 27 -13.95 29.25 8.38
C GLU A 27 -15.15 28.75 7.57
N GLU A 28 -14.92 28.41 6.30
CA GLU A 28 -15.76 27.47 5.57
C GLU A 28 -15.06 26.11 5.65
N LYS A 29 -15.67 25.16 6.38
CA LYS A 29 -15.30 23.75 6.36
C LYS A 29 -16.15 23.05 5.32
N GLU A 30 -15.57 22.74 4.17
CA GLU A 30 -16.12 21.70 3.29
C GLU A 30 -15.58 20.34 3.76
N GLU A 31 -16.44 19.58 4.43
CA GLU A 31 -16.18 18.23 4.94
C GLU A 31 -16.54 17.23 3.83
N LEU A 32 -15.53 16.56 3.25
CA LEU A 32 -15.72 15.54 2.21
C LEU A 32 -16.11 14.21 2.87
N VAL A 33 -17.39 13.86 2.77
CA VAL A 33 -17.95 12.59 3.23
C VAL A 33 -17.57 11.47 2.25
N LEU A 34 -16.87 10.45 2.75
CA LEU A 34 -16.51 9.22 2.02
C LEU A 34 -17.63 8.17 2.13
N ASP A 35 -17.93 7.48 1.02
CA ASP A 35 -18.82 6.32 1.04
C ASP A 35 -18.08 5.16 1.75
N GLY A 36 -18.60 4.71 2.89
CA GLY A 36 -17.93 3.76 3.79
C GLY A 36 -17.63 4.28 5.20
N GLY A 37 -17.85 5.57 5.49
CA GLY A 37 -17.84 6.11 6.86
C GLY A 37 -16.48 6.27 7.55
N PHE A 38 -15.36 5.98 6.86
CA PHE A 38 -14.01 6.20 7.39
C PHE A 38 -13.46 7.54 6.92
N VAL A 39 -13.23 8.48 7.84
CA VAL A 39 -12.58 9.76 7.55
C VAL A 39 -11.07 9.56 7.65
N VAL A 40 -10.31 9.97 6.63
CA VAL A 40 -8.84 10.04 6.72
C VAL A 40 -8.50 11.12 7.75
N PRO A 41 -7.86 10.79 8.89
CA PRO A 41 -7.56 11.80 9.90
C PRO A 41 -6.60 12.86 9.32
N ASP A 42 -6.91 14.14 9.50
CA ASP A 42 -5.93 15.20 9.31
C ASP A 42 -4.74 14.92 10.23
N LYS A 43 -3.53 14.76 9.64
CA LYS A 43 -2.24 14.48 10.30
C LYS A 43 -2.28 14.65 11.82
N VAL A 44 -2.70 13.62 12.55
CA VAL A 44 -2.59 13.60 14.01
C VAL A 44 -1.15 13.26 14.33
N VAL A 45 -0.27 14.26 14.26
CA VAL A 45 1.08 14.16 14.80
C VAL A 45 0.94 14.25 16.31
N SER A 46 0.66 13.13 16.97
CA SER A 46 0.93 13.05 18.41
C SER A 46 2.42 13.36 18.60
N SER A 47 2.76 14.13 19.64
CA SER A 47 4.17 14.45 19.96
C SER A 47 5.03 13.22 20.29
N HIS A 48 4.42 12.03 20.29
CA HIS A 48 5.03 10.72 20.56
C HIS A 48 4.82 9.72 19.41
N GLY A 49 4.45 10.16 18.20
CA GLY A 49 4.18 9.28 17.06
C GLY A 49 5.39 8.46 16.57
N PHE A 50 5.18 7.54 15.64
CA PHE A 50 6.24 6.76 15.01
C PHE A 50 7.19 7.67 14.23
N ALA A 51 8.43 7.75 14.73
CA ALA A 51 9.54 8.42 14.08
C ALA A 51 10.21 7.45 13.10
N ALA A 52 10.04 7.70 11.80
CA ALA A 52 10.69 6.92 10.76
C ALA A 52 12.21 7.11 10.86
N PRO A 53 13.01 6.03 10.90
CA PRO A 53 14.47 6.14 10.90
C PRO A 53 15.00 6.65 9.55
N ASP A 54 16.13 7.35 9.59
CA ASP A 54 16.82 7.85 8.39
C ASP A 54 17.56 6.75 7.61
N ILE A 55 17.90 5.65 8.29
CA ILE A 55 18.67 4.51 7.75
C ILE A 55 18.01 3.17 8.14
N ASN A 56 18.16 2.16 7.28
CA ASN A 56 17.61 0.82 7.48
C ASN A 56 18.39 0.01 8.53
N ALA A 57 17.91 -1.21 8.83
CA ALA A 57 18.52 -2.10 9.81
C ALA A 57 19.97 -2.53 9.47
N PHE A 58 20.45 -2.25 8.26
CA PHE A 58 21.81 -2.53 7.78
C PHE A 58 22.68 -1.28 7.68
N GLY A 59 22.19 -0.11 8.11
CA GLY A 59 22.93 1.16 8.07
C GLY A 59 22.95 1.85 6.71
N ASN A 60 22.11 1.44 5.76
CA ASN A 60 21.99 2.03 4.42
C ASN A 60 20.71 2.89 4.32
N SER A 61 20.61 3.72 3.28
CA SER A 61 19.31 4.33 2.95
C SER A 61 18.31 3.24 2.53
N PHE A 62 17.06 3.37 2.96
CA PHE A 62 15.98 2.46 2.58
C PHE A 62 15.83 2.33 1.06
N ARG A 63 15.50 1.12 0.58
CA ARG A 63 15.29 0.83 -0.85
C ARG A 63 16.46 1.25 -1.75
N ASN A 64 17.70 1.06 -1.28
CA ASN A 64 18.89 1.37 -2.07
C ASN A 64 19.21 0.22 -3.04
N TYR A 65 18.82 0.35 -4.30
CA TYR A 65 19.10 -0.64 -5.36
C TYR A 65 20.47 -0.46 -6.07
N ASN A 66 21.28 0.51 -5.63
CA ASN A 66 22.53 0.88 -6.31
C ASN A 66 23.80 0.50 -5.51
N ALA A 67 23.65 -0.15 -4.35
CA ALA A 67 24.80 -0.56 -3.55
C ALA A 67 25.53 -1.77 -4.18
N GLU A 68 26.86 -1.77 -4.18
CA GLU A 68 27.64 -2.90 -4.70
C GLU A 68 27.84 -3.97 -3.61
N ASN A 69 26.82 -4.81 -3.35
CA ASN A 69 26.92 -5.94 -2.43
C ASN A 69 26.19 -7.20 -2.94
N GLU A 70 26.45 -8.36 -2.34
CA GLU A 70 25.86 -9.65 -2.76
C GLU A 70 24.33 -9.69 -2.64
N ARG A 71 23.75 -8.98 -1.66
CA ARG A 71 22.29 -8.84 -1.52
C ARG A 71 21.70 -8.14 -2.73
N GLN A 72 22.34 -7.09 -3.23
CA GLN A 72 21.88 -6.35 -4.41
C GLN A 72 21.93 -7.18 -5.69
N LYS A 73 22.93 -8.06 -5.86
CA LYS A 73 22.93 -9.01 -7.00
C LYS A 73 21.74 -9.95 -6.95
N THR A 74 21.37 -10.41 -5.75
CA THR A 74 20.20 -11.29 -5.53
C THR A 74 18.91 -10.55 -5.88
N VAL A 75 18.75 -9.31 -5.40
CA VAL A 75 17.60 -8.45 -5.69
C VAL A 75 17.51 -8.12 -7.19
N GLU A 76 18.60 -7.72 -7.85
CA GLU A 76 18.60 -7.41 -9.29
C GLU A 76 18.26 -8.65 -10.13
N ASN A 77 18.78 -9.83 -9.77
CA ASN A 77 18.44 -11.08 -10.46
C ASN A 77 16.96 -11.46 -10.28
N LEU A 78 16.41 -11.27 -9.09
CA LEU A 78 14.98 -11.49 -8.83
C LEU A 78 14.12 -10.60 -9.73
N TYR A 79 14.41 -9.30 -9.78
CA TYR A 79 13.67 -8.37 -10.65
C TYR A 79 13.90 -8.64 -12.14
N ARG A 80 15.11 -9.06 -12.54
CA ARG A 80 15.34 -9.51 -13.92
C ARG A 80 14.43 -10.68 -14.28
N GLU A 81 14.40 -11.74 -13.47
CA GLU A 81 13.54 -12.90 -13.71
C GLU A 81 12.06 -12.52 -13.70
N GLN A 82 11.64 -11.67 -12.76
CA GLN A 82 10.28 -11.16 -12.66
C GLN A 82 9.88 -10.41 -13.94
N HIS A 83 10.66 -9.41 -14.34
CA HIS A 83 10.37 -8.56 -15.50
C HIS A 83 10.44 -9.32 -16.82
N THR A 84 11.22 -10.39 -16.93
CA THR A 84 11.30 -11.20 -18.15
C THR A 84 10.19 -12.25 -18.24
N THR A 85 9.64 -12.71 -17.11
CA THR A 85 8.75 -13.88 -17.07
C THR A 85 7.28 -13.54 -16.78
N GLN A 86 7.01 -12.50 -16.01
CA GLN A 86 5.64 -12.04 -15.74
C GLN A 86 5.01 -11.52 -17.04
N THR A 87 4.03 -12.25 -17.55
CA THR A 87 3.25 -11.92 -18.75
C THR A 87 1.77 -11.96 -18.43
N LEU A 88 0.95 -11.28 -19.22
CA LEU A 88 -0.50 -11.27 -19.05
C LEU A 88 -1.07 -12.70 -19.04
N ASP A 89 -0.53 -13.58 -19.89
CA ASP A 89 -0.93 -14.98 -19.96
C ASP A 89 -0.50 -15.78 -18.72
N PHE A 90 0.72 -15.54 -18.21
CA PHE A 90 1.18 -16.14 -16.96
C PHE A 90 0.25 -15.77 -15.80
N VAL A 91 -0.01 -14.47 -15.60
CA VAL A 91 -0.84 -14.01 -14.47
C VAL A 91 -2.27 -14.52 -14.55
N LYS A 92 -2.87 -14.58 -15.75
CA LYS A 92 -4.20 -15.19 -15.90
C LYS A 92 -4.23 -16.65 -15.46
N LYS A 93 -3.19 -17.44 -15.78
CA LYS A 93 -3.06 -18.83 -15.33
C LYS A 93 -2.88 -18.91 -13.82
N MET A 94 -2.03 -18.05 -13.25
CA MET A 94 -1.79 -18.02 -11.81
C MET A 94 -3.06 -17.66 -11.03
N ARG A 95 -3.78 -16.60 -11.42
CA ARG A 95 -5.07 -16.23 -10.82
C ARG A 95 -6.11 -17.35 -10.93
N ALA A 96 -6.17 -18.05 -12.06
CA ALA A 96 -7.10 -19.17 -12.25
C ALA A 96 -6.76 -20.40 -11.37
N GLU A 97 -5.48 -20.67 -11.16
CA GLU A 97 -5.02 -21.78 -10.34
C GLU A 97 -5.16 -21.48 -8.85
N TYR A 98 -4.61 -20.35 -8.40
CA TYR A 98 -4.53 -19.99 -6.99
C TYR A 98 -5.82 -19.37 -6.46
N GLY A 99 -6.68 -18.81 -7.32
CA GLY A 99 -8.01 -18.35 -6.94
C GLY A 99 -8.96 -19.48 -6.48
N LYS A 100 -8.58 -20.75 -6.67
CA LYS A 100 -9.35 -21.90 -6.14
C LYS A 100 -9.28 -21.99 -4.62
N LEU A 101 -8.21 -21.48 -4.00
CA LEU A 101 -7.97 -21.51 -2.56
C LEU A 101 -8.24 -22.89 -1.94
N ASN A 102 -7.51 -23.89 -2.42
CA ASN A 102 -7.72 -25.30 -2.09
C ASN A 102 -6.42 -25.99 -1.67
N ARG A 103 -5.42 -25.21 -1.22
CA ARG A 103 -4.11 -25.69 -0.78
C ARG A 103 -4.11 -25.99 0.72
N ALA A 104 -4.80 -25.19 1.51
CA ALA A 104 -4.94 -25.42 2.95
C ALA A 104 -6.21 -24.79 3.54
N GLU A 105 -6.57 -25.25 4.74
CA GLU A 105 -7.55 -24.59 5.60
C GLU A 105 -6.91 -24.28 6.96
N MET A 106 -6.69 -23.00 7.26
CA MET A 106 -6.00 -22.55 8.48
C MET A 106 -6.42 -21.13 8.89
N SER A 107 -6.17 -20.76 10.14
CA SER A 107 -6.46 -19.39 10.60
C SER A 107 -5.41 -18.39 10.09
N ILE A 108 -5.71 -17.10 10.15
CA ILE A 108 -4.73 -16.03 9.86
C ILE A 108 -3.49 -16.17 10.77
N TRP A 109 -3.69 -16.48 12.06
CA TRP A 109 -2.57 -16.59 13.00
C TRP A 109 -1.70 -17.82 12.73
N ASP A 110 -2.31 -18.95 12.35
CA ASP A 110 -1.57 -20.14 11.90
C ASP A 110 -0.68 -19.80 10.69
N CYS A 111 -1.17 -18.97 9.77
CA CYS A 111 -0.41 -18.47 8.62
C CYS A 111 0.76 -17.56 9.04
N CYS A 112 0.55 -16.64 9.98
CA CYS A 112 1.62 -15.82 10.55
C CYS A 112 2.74 -16.69 11.16
N GLU A 113 2.38 -17.75 11.88
CA GLU A 113 3.35 -18.68 12.49
C GLU A 113 4.09 -19.50 11.43
N LEU A 114 3.39 -19.91 10.36
CA LEU A 114 3.97 -20.66 9.26
C LEU A 114 5.00 -19.86 8.45
N LEU A 115 4.78 -18.56 8.27
CA LEU A 115 5.72 -17.68 7.55
C LEU A 115 7.06 -17.45 8.26
N ASN A 116 7.20 -17.85 9.51
CA ASN A 116 8.48 -17.74 10.22
C ASN A 116 9.63 -18.53 9.56
N SER A 117 9.32 -19.49 8.68
CA SER A 117 10.33 -20.23 7.91
C SER A 117 10.66 -19.61 6.55
N VAL A 118 10.12 -18.44 6.22
CA VAL A 118 10.29 -17.78 4.92
C VAL A 118 11.23 -16.57 5.05
N VAL A 119 12.13 -16.41 4.09
CA VAL A 119 13.01 -15.24 3.92
C VAL A 119 12.67 -14.58 2.59
N ASP A 120 12.47 -13.26 2.57
CA ASP A 120 12.17 -12.47 1.37
C ASP A 120 13.47 -11.97 0.72
N ASP A 121 13.82 -12.52 -0.44
CA ASP A 121 15.06 -12.16 -1.15
C ASP A 121 14.97 -10.84 -1.92
N SER A 122 13.77 -10.25 -2.05
CA SER A 122 13.57 -8.97 -2.74
C SER A 122 13.77 -7.75 -1.83
N ASP A 123 13.67 -7.94 -0.52
CA ASP A 123 13.78 -6.87 0.46
C ASP A 123 15.27 -6.53 0.71
N PRO A 124 15.73 -5.30 0.44
CA PRO A 124 17.10 -4.90 0.76
C PRO A 124 17.28 -4.47 2.23
N ASP A 125 16.20 -4.43 3.03
CA ASP A 125 16.13 -3.70 4.29
C ASP A 125 15.95 -4.58 5.56
N LEU A 126 15.63 -5.89 5.45
CA LEU A 126 15.39 -6.76 6.62
C LEU A 126 15.79 -8.26 6.46
N ASP A 127 16.29 -8.89 7.53
CA ASP A 127 16.60 -10.35 7.64
C ASP A 127 15.89 -11.04 8.82
N GLU A 128 14.83 -10.42 9.36
CA GLU A 128 14.10 -10.94 10.52
C GLU A 128 13.03 -11.96 10.12
N PRO A 129 12.58 -12.85 11.04
CA PRO A 129 11.44 -13.70 10.79
C PRO A 129 10.23 -12.87 10.35
N GLN A 130 9.50 -13.37 9.35
CA GLN A 130 8.41 -12.62 8.72
C GLN A 130 7.36 -12.12 9.74
N ILE A 131 7.05 -12.87 10.81
CA ILE A 131 6.09 -12.41 11.84
C ILE A 131 6.54 -11.13 12.55
N GLN A 132 7.85 -10.90 12.68
CA GLN A 132 8.37 -9.68 13.29
C GLN A 132 8.09 -8.48 12.41
N HIS A 133 8.29 -8.60 11.09
CA HIS A 133 7.93 -7.55 10.13
C HIS A 133 6.44 -7.21 10.20
N LEU A 134 5.57 -8.23 10.17
CA LEU A 134 4.12 -8.05 10.26
C LEU A 134 3.72 -7.30 11.54
N LEU A 135 4.26 -7.71 12.68
CA LEU A 135 3.95 -7.11 13.98
C LEU A 135 4.59 -5.73 14.16
N GLN A 136 5.79 -5.48 13.64
CA GLN A 136 6.43 -4.18 13.66
C GLN A 136 5.59 -3.15 12.91
N SER A 137 5.11 -3.52 11.71
CA SER A 137 4.22 -2.68 10.91
C SER A 137 2.91 -2.42 11.64
N ALA A 138 2.27 -3.47 12.17
CA ALA A 138 0.99 -3.36 12.84
C ALA A 138 1.04 -2.55 14.14
N GLU A 139 2.06 -2.78 14.98
CA GLU A 139 2.22 -2.04 16.25
C GLU A 139 2.63 -0.58 16.02
N ALA A 140 3.43 -0.30 14.97
CA ALA A 140 3.77 1.07 14.61
C ALA A 140 2.55 1.86 14.12
N ILE A 141 1.67 1.25 13.31
CA ILE A 141 0.38 1.86 12.94
C ILE A 141 -0.48 2.05 14.18
N ARG A 142 -0.62 1.02 15.02
CA ARG A 142 -1.46 1.04 16.23
C ARG A 142 -1.10 2.17 17.18
N LYS A 143 0.19 2.53 17.24
CA LYS A 143 0.68 3.65 18.03
C LYS A 143 0.17 5.01 17.51
N ASP A 144 0.12 5.19 16.20
CA ASP A 144 -0.22 6.46 15.56
C ASP A 144 -1.72 6.60 15.27
N TYR A 145 -2.42 5.50 15.03
CA TYR A 145 -3.84 5.44 14.67
C TYR A 145 -4.63 4.51 15.61
N PRO A 146 -4.66 4.76 16.93
CA PRO A 146 -5.15 3.80 17.92
C PRO A 146 -6.62 3.37 17.75
N ASN A 147 -7.43 4.13 17.01
CA ASN A 147 -8.84 3.83 16.76
C ASN A 147 -9.07 3.01 15.49
N GLU A 148 -8.06 2.89 14.61
CA GLU A 148 -8.21 2.31 13.26
C GLU A 148 -7.81 0.84 13.27
N ASP A 149 -8.56 0.05 14.06
CA ASP A 149 -8.26 -1.36 14.31
C ASP A 149 -8.19 -2.22 13.03
N TRP A 150 -8.98 -1.87 12.01
CA TRP A 150 -8.93 -2.50 10.69
C TRP A 150 -7.57 -2.29 10.01
N LEU A 151 -6.93 -1.14 10.20
CA LEU A 151 -5.63 -0.80 9.62
C LEU A 151 -4.50 -1.54 10.34
N HIS A 152 -4.63 -1.76 11.66
CA HIS A 152 -3.71 -2.60 12.41
C HIS A 152 -3.73 -4.03 11.87
N LEU A 153 -4.93 -4.58 11.65
CA LEU A 153 -5.06 -5.92 11.08
C LEU A 153 -4.57 -5.96 9.64
N THR A 154 -4.84 -4.92 8.85
CA THR A 154 -4.35 -4.81 7.46
C THR A 154 -2.82 -4.94 7.43
N ALA A 155 -2.12 -4.27 8.34
CA ALA A 155 -0.68 -4.40 8.46
C ALA A 155 -0.20 -5.75 8.98
N LEU A 156 -0.96 -6.43 9.83
CA LEU A 156 -0.61 -7.80 10.20
C LEU A 156 -0.71 -8.76 9.00
N ILE A 157 -1.64 -8.53 8.08
CA ILE A 157 -1.96 -9.52 7.03
C ILE A 157 -1.34 -9.24 5.65
N HIS A 158 -0.83 -8.03 5.40
CA HIS A 158 -0.45 -7.57 4.05
C HIS A 158 0.47 -8.57 3.31
N ASP A 159 1.43 -9.12 4.04
CA ASP A 159 2.49 -9.97 3.51
C ASP A 159 2.18 -11.47 3.59
N LEU A 160 0.97 -11.86 4.05
CA LEU A 160 0.64 -13.26 4.27
C LEU A 160 0.58 -14.08 2.97
N GLY A 161 0.48 -13.42 1.82
CA GLY A 161 0.54 -14.09 0.54
C GLY A 161 1.91 -14.72 0.21
N LYS A 162 2.95 -14.38 0.98
CA LYS A 162 4.30 -14.98 0.84
C LYS A 162 4.34 -16.49 1.11
N ILE A 163 3.27 -17.07 1.67
CA ILE A 163 3.17 -18.52 1.87
C ILE A 163 3.27 -19.31 0.57
N LEU A 164 3.03 -18.68 -0.59
CA LEU A 164 3.24 -19.27 -1.92
C LEU A 164 4.67 -19.81 -2.14
N LEU A 165 5.65 -19.32 -1.39
CA LEU A 165 7.03 -19.83 -1.38
C LEU A 165 7.16 -21.22 -0.77
N LEU A 166 6.21 -21.63 0.06
CA LEU A 166 6.26 -22.91 0.74
C LEU A 166 5.80 -24.05 -0.19
N PRO A 167 6.44 -25.23 -0.14
CA PRO A 167 6.10 -26.36 -1.01
C PRO A 167 4.62 -26.74 -0.99
N GLN A 168 3.98 -26.66 0.18
CA GLN A 168 2.56 -26.99 0.35
C GLN A 168 1.61 -26.03 -0.40
N PHE A 169 2.05 -24.79 -0.65
CA PHE A 169 1.33 -23.77 -1.43
C PHE A 169 1.86 -23.64 -2.85
N GLY A 170 2.67 -24.59 -3.32
CA GLY A 170 3.17 -24.63 -4.70
C GLY A 170 4.68 -24.40 -4.83
N GLY A 171 5.35 -23.88 -3.79
CA GLY A 171 6.79 -23.66 -3.82
C GLY A 171 7.22 -22.76 -4.98
N LEU A 172 6.48 -21.68 -5.20
CA LEU A 172 6.75 -20.76 -6.29
C LEU A 172 8.13 -20.10 -6.14
N PRO A 173 8.81 -19.76 -7.24
CA PRO A 173 10.04 -18.98 -7.16
C PRO A 173 9.76 -17.58 -6.62
N GLN A 174 10.75 -16.98 -5.93
CA GLN A 174 10.65 -15.65 -5.31
C GLN A 174 10.11 -14.58 -6.27
N TRP A 175 10.57 -14.54 -7.53
CA TRP A 175 10.12 -13.56 -8.53
C TRP A 175 8.61 -13.63 -8.84
N ALA A 176 7.96 -14.77 -8.56
CA ALA A 176 6.52 -14.98 -8.74
C ALA A 176 5.72 -14.79 -7.44
N VAL A 177 6.35 -14.30 -6.37
CA VAL A 177 5.72 -14.09 -5.06
C VAL A 177 6.01 -12.71 -4.49
N VAL A 178 7.28 -12.29 -4.44
CA VAL A 178 7.73 -11.06 -3.77
C VAL A 178 8.17 -9.98 -4.77
N GLY A 179 8.49 -8.79 -4.26
CA GLY A 179 8.96 -7.65 -5.03
C GLY A 179 7.87 -6.70 -5.50
N ASP A 180 8.29 -5.53 -5.97
CA ASP A 180 7.41 -4.48 -6.50
C ASP A 180 6.52 -5.03 -7.64
N THR A 181 5.26 -4.60 -7.66
CA THR A 181 4.28 -5.02 -8.67
C THR A 181 4.09 -3.98 -9.77
N PHE A 182 3.62 -4.43 -10.93
CA PHE A 182 3.39 -3.59 -12.10
C PHE A 182 2.23 -4.11 -12.96
N PRO A 183 1.51 -3.25 -13.70
CA PRO A 183 0.46 -3.67 -14.62
C PRO A 183 1.00 -4.45 -15.83
N LEU A 184 0.27 -5.48 -16.24
CA LEU A 184 0.51 -6.25 -17.46
C LEU A 184 -0.53 -5.91 -18.52
N GLY A 185 -0.23 -6.15 -19.80
CA GLY A 185 -1.16 -5.87 -20.88
C GLY A 185 -1.28 -4.39 -21.26
N CYS A 186 -0.42 -3.52 -20.73
CA CYS A 186 -0.15 -2.15 -21.15
C CYS A 186 1.36 -1.84 -21.03
N ALA A 187 1.78 -0.67 -21.50
CA ALA A 187 3.20 -0.33 -21.58
C ALA A 187 3.83 -0.28 -20.18
N PHE A 188 5.04 -0.83 -20.06
CA PHE A 188 5.82 -0.77 -18.83
C PHE A 188 6.44 0.62 -18.66
N ASP A 189 6.05 1.33 -17.61
CA ASP A 189 6.55 2.65 -17.23
C ASP A 189 8.00 2.60 -16.70
N GLU A 190 8.80 3.61 -17.00
CA GLU A 190 10.22 3.70 -16.60
C GLU A 190 10.43 3.80 -15.08
N SER A 191 9.38 4.12 -14.32
CA SER A 191 9.41 4.11 -12.85
C SER A 191 9.46 2.71 -12.22
N ASN A 192 9.22 1.65 -13.00
CA ASN A 192 9.46 0.29 -12.53
C ASN A 192 10.96 0.10 -12.21
N VAL A 193 11.27 -0.48 -11.06
CA VAL A 193 12.65 -0.80 -10.66
C VAL A 193 13.31 -1.67 -11.74
N HIS A 194 14.60 -1.47 -12.04
CA HIS A 194 15.33 -2.18 -13.10
C HIS A 194 14.57 -2.31 -14.45
N HIS A 195 13.87 -1.25 -14.89
CA HIS A 195 13.06 -1.21 -16.11
C HIS A 195 13.72 -1.80 -17.37
N LYS A 196 15.05 -1.66 -17.49
CA LYS A 196 15.87 -2.19 -18.60
C LYS A 196 15.56 -3.66 -18.96
N TYR A 197 15.15 -4.50 -18.01
CA TYR A 197 14.85 -5.91 -18.26
C TYR A 197 13.53 -6.17 -18.97
N PHE A 198 12.60 -5.21 -19.00
CA PHE A 198 11.35 -5.37 -19.76
C PHE A 198 11.58 -5.50 -21.27
N ALA A 199 12.73 -5.05 -21.80
CA ALA A 199 13.09 -5.26 -23.20
C ALA A 199 13.17 -6.75 -23.59
N GLU A 200 13.41 -7.64 -22.62
CA GLU A 200 13.46 -9.09 -22.82
C GLU A 200 12.09 -9.77 -22.62
N ASN A 201 11.11 -9.07 -22.01
CA ASN A 201 9.76 -9.60 -21.81
C ASN A 201 9.04 -9.77 -23.17
N PRO A 202 8.43 -10.93 -23.46
CA PRO A 202 7.69 -11.13 -24.71
C PRO A 202 6.49 -10.19 -24.88
N ASP A 203 5.82 -9.76 -23.81
CA ASP A 203 4.70 -8.81 -23.88
C ASP A 203 5.14 -7.42 -24.35
N SER A 204 6.42 -7.04 -24.15
CA SER A 204 6.95 -5.76 -24.65
C SER A 204 6.97 -5.67 -26.18
N LYS A 205 6.92 -6.82 -26.87
CA LYS A 205 6.91 -6.95 -28.33
C LYS A 205 5.50 -6.98 -28.91
N ASN A 206 4.46 -7.04 -28.06
CA ASN A 206 3.08 -7.03 -28.51
C ASN A 206 2.62 -5.59 -28.79
N PRO A 207 2.25 -5.24 -30.04
CA PRO A 207 1.95 -3.86 -30.41
C PRO A 207 0.74 -3.27 -29.67
N ILE A 208 -0.17 -4.10 -29.16
CA ILE A 208 -1.29 -3.63 -28.32
C ILE A 208 -0.75 -3.28 -26.92
N TYR A 209 -0.03 -4.21 -26.29
CA TYR A 209 0.46 -4.04 -24.92
C TYR A 209 1.51 -2.94 -24.81
N SER A 210 2.28 -2.66 -25.87
CA SER A 210 3.26 -1.57 -25.88
C SER A 210 2.63 -0.16 -25.90
N THR A 211 1.31 -0.03 -25.92
CA THR A 211 0.61 1.28 -25.82
C THR A 211 0.30 1.65 -24.37
N LYS A 212 0.12 2.95 -24.11
CA LYS A 212 -0.14 3.50 -22.76
C LYS A 212 -1.25 2.77 -22.00
N ASN A 213 -2.35 2.45 -22.67
CA ASN A 213 -3.50 1.79 -22.03
C ASN A 213 -3.58 0.31 -22.38
N GLY A 214 -2.92 -0.12 -23.46
CA GLY A 214 -2.93 -1.50 -23.91
C GLY A 214 -4.34 -2.08 -24.05
N VAL A 215 -4.64 -3.11 -23.28
CA VAL A 215 -5.96 -3.77 -23.27
C VAL A 215 -7.00 -3.05 -22.40
N TYR A 216 -6.61 -2.01 -21.67
CA TYR A 216 -7.46 -1.33 -20.70
C TYR A 216 -8.14 -0.09 -21.26
N LYS A 217 -9.26 0.29 -20.65
CA LYS A 217 -9.88 1.60 -20.85
C LYS A 217 -9.29 2.59 -19.85
N GLU A 218 -9.19 3.86 -20.25
CA GLU A 218 -8.86 4.94 -19.32
C GLU A 218 -9.86 4.93 -18.15
N GLY A 219 -9.36 5.07 -16.92
CA GLY A 219 -10.18 5.10 -15.71
C GLY A 219 -10.97 3.83 -15.43
N CYS A 220 -10.51 2.67 -15.92
CA CYS A 220 -11.23 1.41 -15.74
C CYS A 220 -11.30 0.91 -14.30
N GLY A 221 -10.46 1.44 -13.41
CA GLY A 221 -10.26 0.94 -12.07
C GLY A 221 -9.14 -0.07 -12.02
N LEU A 222 -8.29 0.02 -10.99
CA LEU A 222 -7.19 -0.93 -10.80
C LEU A 222 -7.69 -2.34 -10.55
N ASP A 223 -8.94 -2.51 -10.11
CA ASP A 223 -9.55 -3.81 -9.90
C ASP A 223 -9.70 -4.63 -11.20
N SER A 224 -9.82 -3.92 -12.33
CA SER A 224 -9.92 -4.42 -13.69
C SER A 224 -8.55 -4.62 -14.38
N VAL A 225 -7.47 -4.22 -13.72
CA VAL A 225 -6.09 -4.34 -14.21
C VAL A 225 -5.46 -5.65 -13.74
N TYR A 226 -4.81 -6.36 -14.65
CA TYR A 226 -3.96 -7.49 -14.28
C TYR A 226 -2.61 -6.96 -13.82
N MET A 227 -2.32 -7.12 -12.53
CA MET A 227 -1.02 -6.84 -11.93
C MET A 227 -0.10 -8.06 -12.09
N SER A 228 1.22 -7.86 -12.06
CA SER A 228 2.17 -8.96 -11.90
C SER A 228 1.77 -9.83 -10.69
N TRP A 229 1.83 -11.15 -10.87
CA TRP A 229 1.35 -12.09 -9.86
C TRP A 229 2.32 -12.15 -8.67
N GLY A 230 1.78 -12.10 -7.46
CA GLY A 230 2.56 -12.18 -6.22
C GLY A 230 1.67 -12.24 -4.98
N HIS A 231 2.30 -11.99 -3.83
CA HIS A 231 1.68 -12.03 -2.51
C HIS A 231 0.52 -11.06 -2.34
N ASP A 232 0.60 -9.83 -2.90
CA ASP A 232 -0.49 -8.84 -2.87
C ASP A 232 -1.81 -9.42 -3.41
N ASP A 233 -1.78 -9.90 -4.66
CA ASP A 233 -2.98 -10.30 -5.39
C ASP A 233 -3.52 -11.62 -4.84
N TYR A 234 -2.64 -12.53 -4.40
CA TYR A 234 -3.05 -13.76 -3.73
C TYR A 234 -3.68 -13.50 -2.36
N MET A 235 -3.08 -12.65 -1.51
CA MET A 235 -3.66 -12.34 -0.20
C MET A 235 -4.98 -11.57 -0.34
N TYR A 236 -5.10 -10.70 -1.35
CA TYR A 236 -6.38 -10.08 -1.71
C TYR A 236 -7.43 -11.13 -2.08
N LEU A 237 -7.09 -12.13 -2.90
CA LEU A 237 -8.01 -13.24 -3.23
C LEU A 237 -8.41 -14.02 -1.97
N VAL A 238 -7.45 -14.38 -1.10
CA VAL A 238 -7.73 -15.03 0.18
C VAL A 238 -8.73 -14.22 0.99
N ALA A 239 -8.49 -12.92 1.17
CA ALA A 239 -9.37 -12.08 1.97
C ALA A 239 -10.77 -11.95 1.37
N LYS A 240 -10.85 -11.71 0.06
CA LYS A 240 -12.10 -11.52 -0.67
C LYS A 240 -12.96 -12.79 -0.69
N GLU A 241 -12.38 -13.92 -1.08
CA GLU A 241 -13.13 -15.18 -1.24
C GLU A 241 -13.53 -15.80 0.11
N ASN A 242 -12.76 -15.53 1.18
CA ASN A 242 -13.15 -15.86 2.55
C ASN A 242 -14.10 -14.82 3.19
N LYS A 243 -14.60 -13.85 2.40
CA LYS A 243 -15.65 -12.89 2.79
C LYS A 243 -15.27 -12.10 4.04
N THR A 244 -14.05 -11.56 4.07
CA THR A 244 -13.66 -10.62 5.14
C THR A 244 -14.64 -9.46 5.26
N THR A 245 -14.76 -8.91 6.46
CA THR A 245 -15.52 -7.69 6.74
C THR A 245 -14.63 -6.46 6.84
N LEU A 246 -13.34 -6.58 6.50
CA LEU A 246 -12.45 -5.42 6.34
C LEU A 246 -12.99 -4.43 5.29
N PRO A 247 -12.75 -3.11 5.47
CA PRO A 247 -13.21 -2.11 4.53
C PRO A 247 -12.49 -2.20 3.17
N SER A 248 -13.04 -1.57 2.14
CA SER A 248 -12.44 -1.52 0.79
C SER A 248 -11.00 -1.00 0.81
N ALA A 249 -10.73 0.03 1.60
CA ALA A 249 -9.39 0.60 1.76
C ALA A 249 -8.36 -0.43 2.26
N ALA A 250 -8.76 -1.34 3.15
CA ALA A 250 -7.88 -2.43 3.61
C ALA A 250 -7.53 -3.39 2.48
N LEU A 251 -8.53 -3.79 1.69
CA LEU A 251 -8.33 -4.68 0.54
C LEU A 251 -7.50 -4.00 -0.56
N PHE A 252 -7.66 -2.68 -0.75
CA PHE A 252 -6.85 -1.88 -1.64
C PHE A 252 -5.38 -1.86 -1.19
N ILE A 253 -5.13 -1.62 0.11
CA ILE A 253 -3.78 -1.69 0.68
C ILE A 253 -3.17 -3.07 0.41
N VAL A 254 -3.83 -4.15 0.82
CA VAL A 254 -3.29 -5.52 0.64
C VAL A 254 -2.96 -5.79 -0.83
N ARG A 255 -3.80 -5.36 -1.78
CA ARG A 255 -3.64 -5.67 -3.20
C ARG A 255 -2.60 -4.81 -3.92
N TYR A 256 -2.28 -3.62 -3.42
CA TYR A 256 -1.47 -2.64 -4.15
C TYR A 256 -0.30 -2.07 -3.34
N HIS A 257 0.02 -2.62 -2.17
CA HIS A 257 1.12 -2.13 -1.34
C HIS A 257 2.51 -2.35 -1.94
N SER A 258 2.66 -3.31 -2.85
CA SER A 258 3.87 -3.48 -3.64
C SER A 258 3.86 -2.64 -4.93
N PHE A 259 2.79 -1.89 -5.25
CA PHE A 259 2.68 -1.15 -6.51
C PHE A 259 3.40 0.22 -6.46
N TYR A 260 4.69 0.19 -6.15
CA TYR A 260 5.54 1.37 -5.98
C TYR A 260 5.55 2.35 -7.17
N PRO A 261 5.55 1.91 -8.44
CA PRO A 261 5.38 2.81 -9.58
C PRO A 261 4.18 3.75 -9.43
N LEU A 262 3.07 3.26 -8.88
CA LEU A 262 1.89 4.08 -8.61
C LEU A 262 2.06 4.95 -7.36
N HIS A 263 2.21 4.33 -6.17
CA HIS A 263 2.08 5.07 -4.91
C HIS A 263 3.36 5.81 -4.48
N LYS A 264 4.49 5.61 -5.16
CA LYS A 264 5.72 6.40 -4.95
C LYS A 264 6.00 7.37 -6.10
N HIS A 265 5.79 6.93 -7.35
CA HIS A 265 6.19 7.69 -8.53
C HIS A 265 5.01 8.33 -9.27
N GLY A 266 3.76 7.96 -8.95
CA GLY A 266 2.57 8.52 -9.58
C GLY A 266 2.32 8.01 -11.01
N ALA A 267 2.98 6.94 -11.42
CA ALA A 267 2.73 6.28 -12.70
C ALA A 267 1.37 5.56 -12.70
N TYR A 268 0.86 5.22 -13.90
CA TYR A 268 -0.38 4.46 -14.09
C TYR A 268 -1.69 5.08 -13.55
N LYS A 269 -1.68 6.34 -13.10
CA LYS A 269 -2.89 7.05 -12.65
C LYS A 269 -4.01 7.10 -13.68
N HIS A 270 -3.68 7.00 -14.97
CA HIS A 270 -4.66 6.94 -16.06
C HIS A 270 -5.56 5.70 -16.04
N LEU A 271 -5.20 4.66 -15.28
CA LEU A 271 -6.02 3.45 -15.09
C LEU A 271 -6.94 3.54 -13.86
N MET A 272 -6.67 4.45 -12.93
CA MET A 272 -7.40 4.59 -11.67
C MET A 272 -8.81 5.14 -11.89
N ASN A 273 -9.77 4.63 -11.11
CA ASN A 273 -11.09 5.24 -10.98
C ASN A 273 -11.17 6.11 -9.70
N LYS A 274 -12.32 6.74 -9.46
CA LYS A 274 -12.53 7.60 -8.29
C LYS A 274 -12.33 6.87 -6.95
N GLN A 275 -12.70 5.60 -6.87
CA GLN A 275 -12.52 4.82 -5.64
C GLN A 275 -11.03 4.58 -5.35
N ASP A 276 -10.24 4.24 -6.39
CA ASP A 276 -8.79 4.07 -6.26
C ASP A 276 -8.11 5.37 -5.79
N GLU A 277 -8.59 6.53 -6.25
CA GLU A 277 -8.09 7.85 -5.81
C GLU A 277 -8.35 8.15 -4.33
N GLU A 278 -9.42 7.59 -3.77
CA GLU A 278 -9.72 7.69 -2.34
C GLU A 278 -8.90 6.69 -1.53
N ASP A 279 -8.84 5.44 -1.98
CA ASP A 279 -8.16 4.36 -1.25
C ASP A 279 -6.63 4.52 -1.25
N ILE A 280 -6.02 5.14 -2.28
CA ILE A 280 -4.57 5.39 -2.33
C ILE A 280 -4.08 6.28 -1.18
N LYS A 281 -4.95 7.13 -0.61
CA LYS A 281 -4.64 7.96 0.57
C LYS A 281 -4.27 7.08 1.77
N TRP A 282 -5.03 6.00 1.98
CA TRP A 282 -4.75 5.02 3.03
C TRP A 282 -3.51 4.18 2.72
N LEU A 283 -3.26 3.87 1.45
CA LEU A 283 -2.04 3.19 1.04
C LEU A 283 -0.78 4.02 1.33
N HIS A 284 -0.80 5.34 1.09
CA HIS A 284 0.32 6.20 1.46
C HIS A 284 0.59 6.21 2.97
N ILE A 285 -0.47 6.17 3.79
CA ILE A 285 -0.35 6.04 5.24
C ILE A 285 0.31 4.70 5.57
N PHE A 286 -0.24 3.59 5.07
CA PHE A 286 0.26 2.25 5.31
C PHE A 286 1.74 2.07 4.92
N ASN A 287 2.12 2.51 3.73
CA ASN A 287 3.47 2.33 3.18
C ASN A 287 4.57 2.94 4.05
N LYS A 288 4.27 4.00 4.83
CA LYS A 288 5.20 4.54 5.83
C LYS A 288 5.59 3.47 6.84
N TYR A 289 4.63 2.69 7.32
CA TYR A 289 4.86 1.73 8.39
C TYR A 289 5.45 0.44 7.87
N ASP A 290 4.96 -0.07 6.74
CA ASP A 290 5.57 -1.22 6.06
C ASP A 290 7.07 -0.99 5.81
N LEU A 291 7.44 0.16 5.25
CA LEU A 291 8.84 0.42 4.93
C LEU A 291 9.70 0.73 6.17
N TYR A 292 9.26 1.68 6.99
CA TYR A 292 10.13 2.30 7.99
C TYR A 292 10.10 1.62 9.36
N SER A 293 9.10 0.78 9.66
CA SER A 293 9.03 0.07 10.95
C SER A 293 10.00 -1.10 11.07
N LYS A 294 10.59 -1.53 9.94
CA LYS A 294 11.58 -2.62 9.85
C LYS A 294 12.75 -2.36 10.81
N SER A 295 12.86 -3.21 11.83
CA SER A 295 13.77 -2.99 12.95
C SER A 295 14.40 -4.28 13.46
N LYS A 296 15.58 -4.17 14.09
CA LYS A 296 16.20 -5.26 14.85
C LYS A 296 15.57 -5.47 16.23
N VAL A 297 14.71 -4.55 16.69
CA VAL A 297 13.99 -4.69 17.94
C VAL A 297 12.73 -5.52 17.72
N HIS A 298 12.67 -6.68 18.37
CA HIS A 298 11.54 -7.59 18.26
C HIS A 298 10.32 -7.12 19.08
N VAL A 299 9.14 -7.39 18.55
CA VAL A 299 7.87 -7.29 19.26
C VAL A 299 7.69 -8.56 20.10
N ASP A 300 7.24 -8.39 21.35
CA ASP A 300 6.84 -9.51 22.20
C ASP A 300 5.54 -10.12 21.66
N VAL A 301 5.72 -11.18 20.86
CA VAL A 301 4.62 -11.90 20.19
C VAL A 301 3.57 -12.38 21.20
N ALA A 302 3.99 -12.90 22.35
CA ALA A 302 3.07 -13.45 23.34
C ALA A 302 2.20 -12.35 23.97
N ALA A 303 2.78 -11.16 24.20
CA ALA A 303 2.05 -10.02 24.75
C ALA A 303 1.00 -9.46 23.78
N VAL A 304 1.31 -9.41 22.47
CA VAL A 304 0.41 -8.79 21.47
C VAL A 304 -0.56 -9.78 20.81
N LYS A 305 -0.26 -11.08 20.82
CA LYS A 305 -1.08 -12.14 20.20
C LYS A 305 -2.57 -12.06 20.58
N PRO A 306 -2.97 -11.92 21.87
CA PRO A 306 -4.40 -11.84 22.23
C PRO A 306 -5.14 -10.68 21.55
N TYR A 307 -4.48 -9.53 21.39
CA TYR A 307 -5.05 -8.38 20.71
C TYR A 307 -5.32 -8.68 19.23
N TYR A 308 -4.31 -9.16 18.51
CA TYR A 308 -4.44 -9.46 17.09
C TYR A 308 -5.38 -10.62 16.79
N GLN A 309 -5.42 -11.65 17.65
CA GLN A 309 -6.42 -12.72 17.55
C GLN A 309 -7.84 -12.19 17.69
N SER A 310 -8.07 -11.18 18.54
CA SER A 310 -9.39 -10.53 18.65
C SER A 310 -9.78 -9.77 17.38
N LEU A 311 -8.83 -9.12 16.71
CA LEU A 311 -9.08 -8.45 15.43
C LEU A 311 -9.33 -9.46 14.31
N ILE A 312 -8.56 -10.55 14.26
CA ILE A 312 -8.77 -11.64 13.30
C ILE A 312 -10.20 -12.18 13.45
N ALA A 313 -10.64 -12.48 14.68
CA ALA A 313 -11.98 -12.97 14.95
C ALA A 313 -13.09 -11.95 14.62
N LYS A 314 -12.79 -10.65 14.69
CA LYS A 314 -13.71 -9.57 14.28
C LYS A 314 -13.90 -9.54 12.76
N TYR A 315 -12.82 -9.71 12.00
CA TYR A 315 -12.80 -9.40 10.57
C TYR A 315 -12.80 -10.60 9.63
N PHE A 316 -12.52 -11.80 10.13
CA PHE A 316 -12.40 -13.03 9.35
C PHE A 316 -13.12 -14.21 10.03
N PRO A 317 -13.53 -15.23 9.27
CA PRO A 317 -13.90 -16.51 9.84
C PRO A 317 -12.71 -17.15 10.56
N GLU A 318 -12.98 -18.08 11.48
CA GLU A 318 -11.93 -18.77 12.27
C GLU A 318 -10.94 -19.53 11.39
N LYS A 319 -11.45 -20.18 10.33
CA LYS A 319 -10.66 -20.91 9.34
C LYS A 319 -10.91 -20.33 7.96
N LEU A 320 -9.81 -20.11 7.24
CA LEU A 320 -9.83 -19.60 5.88
C LEU A 320 -9.33 -20.68 4.94
N ARG A 321 -9.85 -20.65 3.73
CA ARG A 321 -9.30 -21.34 2.58
C ARG A 321 -8.13 -20.56 2.01
N TRP A 322 -7.01 -21.23 1.83
CA TRP A 322 -5.78 -20.71 1.23
C TRP A 322 -5.47 -21.51 -0.03
#